data_AF-A0A921CLS4-F1
#
_entry.id   AF-A0A921CLS4-F1
#
_cell.length_a   1.000
_cell.length_b   1.000
_cell.length_c   1.000
_cell.angle_alpha   90.00
_cell.angle_beta   90.00
_cell.angle_gamma   90.00
#
_symmetry.space_group_name_H-M   'P 1'
#
loop_
_entity.id
_entity.type
_entity.pdbx_description
1 polymer ?
#
loop_
_entity_poly.entity_id
_entity_poly.type
_entity_poly.pdbx_seq_one_letter_code
_entity_poly.pdbx_strand_id
1 'polypeptide(L)'
;MWLARDMIFRIPALLLALTVHEYAHAKVADALGDPTPRAYGRLTLNPLAHLDPLGLLMLWLVRFGWAKPVPINPNYLRPRRAGLILVSLAGAGANVLTALVLLILLKLQVLLFNEGLASIVELAMWYNIFLAVFNLIPIPPLDGSKVLAELLPRRTAYELARWEPYGPVILIVLLYLGLTSIILLPLASWLYQVLYSVTDLIVFGFLYRILLRF
;
A
#
# COMPACT_ATOMS: atom_id res chain seq x y z
N MET A 1 8.99 -20.17 -19.77
CA MET A 1 9.11 -19.05 -20.73
C MET A 1 8.00 -18.01 -20.56
N TRP A 2 6.73 -18.39 -20.39
CA TRP A 2 5.63 -17.46 -20.06
C TRP A 2 5.73 -16.82 -18.65
N LEU A 3 6.14 -17.59 -17.64
CA LEU A 3 6.30 -17.12 -16.25
C LEU A 3 7.30 -15.96 -16.08
N ALA A 4 8.37 -15.94 -16.88
CA ALA A 4 9.40 -14.90 -16.78
C ALA A 4 8.96 -13.57 -17.41
N ARG A 5 8.16 -13.62 -18.48
CA ARG A 5 7.64 -12.41 -19.15
C ARG A 5 6.69 -11.62 -18.26
N ASP A 6 5.80 -12.31 -17.54
CA ASP A 6 4.86 -11.65 -16.63
C ASP A 6 5.58 -10.98 -15.45
N MET A 7 6.69 -11.55 -14.97
CA MET A 7 7.43 -11.00 -13.83
C MET A 7 8.21 -9.74 -14.18
N ILE A 8 8.64 -9.58 -15.44
CA ILE A 8 9.35 -8.38 -15.90
C ILE A 8 8.48 -7.12 -15.72
N PHE A 9 7.16 -7.24 -15.87
CA PHE A 9 6.23 -6.13 -15.65
C PHE A 9 5.76 -6.03 -14.20
N ARG A 10 5.49 -7.17 -13.56
CA ARG A 10 4.94 -7.21 -12.20
C ARG A 10 5.94 -6.79 -11.12
N ILE A 11 7.21 -7.18 -11.25
CA ILE A 11 8.22 -6.85 -10.23
C ILE A 11 8.39 -5.34 -10.11
N PRO A 12 8.67 -4.56 -11.18
CA PRO A 12 8.79 -3.10 -11.06
C PRO A 12 7.52 -2.45 -10.49
N ALA A 13 6.35 -2.90 -10.94
CA ALA A 13 5.06 -2.40 -10.48
C ALA A 13 4.83 -2.65 -8.97
N LEU A 14 5.14 -3.86 -8.50
CA LEU A 14 5.03 -4.24 -7.09
C LEU A 14 6.06 -3.50 -6.23
N LEU A 15 7.29 -3.39 -6.70
CA LEU A 15 8.36 -2.66 -6.00
C LEU A 15 7.98 -1.20 -5.80
N LEU A 16 7.38 -0.57 -6.81
CA LEU A 16 6.89 0.80 -6.68
C LEU A 16 5.83 0.90 -5.58
N ALA A 17 4.82 0.02 -5.60
CA ALA A 17 3.75 0.01 -4.59
C ALA A 17 4.31 -0.19 -3.16
N LEU A 18 5.15 -1.21 -2.95
CA LEU A 18 5.75 -1.50 -1.64
C LEU A 18 6.66 -0.37 -1.16
N THR A 19 7.47 0.20 -2.05
CA THR A 19 8.43 1.25 -1.71
C THR A 19 7.72 2.52 -1.26
N VAL A 20 6.68 2.94 -1.97
CA VAL A 20 5.91 4.14 -1.60
C VAL A 20 5.16 3.90 -0.28
N HIS A 21 4.61 2.70 -0.08
CA HIS A 21 3.95 2.30 1.16
C HIS A 21 4.87 2.41 2.38
N GLU A 22 6.01 1.72 2.35
CA GLU A 22 6.98 1.71 3.46
C GLU A 22 7.62 3.09 3.66
N TYR A 23 7.94 3.80 2.57
CA TYR A 23 8.44 5.17 2.66
C TYR A 23 7.44 6.09 3.36
N ALA A 24 6.13 5.95 3.11
CA ALA A 24 5.12 6.76 3.76
C ALA A 24 5.03 6.49 5.27
N HIS A 25 5.09 5.23 5.71
CA HIS A 25 5.21 4.91 7.14
C HIS A 25 6.42 5.58 7.76
N ALA A 26 7.59 5.42 7.13
CA ALA A 26 8.84 6.01 7.60
C ALA A 26 8.74 7.54 7.69
N LYS A 27 8.19 8.17 6.65
CA LYS A 27 8.09 9.63 6.54
C LYS A 27 7.15 10.23 7.56
N VAL A 28 5.99 9.60 7.80
CA VAL A 28 5.03 10.08 8.80
C VAL A 28 5.55 9.84 10.22
N ALA A 29 6.16 8.69 10.50
CA ALA A 29 6.76 8.43 11.81
C ALA A 29 7.87 9.44 12.14
N ASP A 30 8.75 9.70 11.17
CA ASP A 30 9.82 10.69 11.29
C ASP A 30 9.30 12.12 11.47
N ALA A 31 8.26 12.50 10.70
CA ALA A 31 7.61 13.81 10.84
C ALA A 31 6.93 14.00 12.20
N LEU A 32 6.47 12.91 12.82
CA LEU A 32 5.89 12.89 14.16
C LEU A 32 6.93 12.76 15.29
N GLY A 33 8.22 12.78 14.93
CA GLY A 33 9.34 12.86 15.89
C GLY A 33 10.04 11.54 16.19
N ASP A 34 9.70 10.43 15.54
CA ASP A 34 10.41 9.16 15.68
C ASP A 34 11.63 9.11 14.74
N PRO A 35 12.88 9.22 15.24
CA PRO A 35 14.07 9.18 14.40
C PRO A 35 14.43 7.76 13.92
N THR A 36 13.74 6.72 14.41
CA THR A 36 14.08 5.32 14.17
C THR A 36 14.10 4.96 12.68
N PRO A 37 13.07 5.27 11.86
CA PRO A 37 13.11 4.95 10.43
C PRO A 37 14.30 5.59 9.71
N ARG A 38 14.66 6.82 10.08
CA ARG A 38 15.82 7.54 9.52
C ARG A 38 17.13 6.86 9.87
N ALA A 39 17.33 6.51 11.14
CA ALA A 39 18.53 5.85 11.63
C ALA A 39 18.75 4.47 10.97
N TYR A 40 17.65 3.77 10.62
CA TYR A 40 17.68 2.50 9.91
C TYR A 40 17.69 2.63 8.38
N GLY A 41 17.87 3.84 7.84
CA GLY A 41 17.98 4.08 6.40
C GLY A 41 16.68 3.89 5.61
N ARG A 42 15.51 4.04 6.26
CA ARG A 42 14.19 3.79 5.65
C ARG A 42 13.50 5.02 5.06
N LEU A 43 14.05 6.21 5.27
CA LEU A 43 13.60 7.44 4.57
C LEU A 43 14.19 7.52 3.16
N THR A 44 13.83 6.57 2.30
CA THR A 44 14.30 6.51 0.91
C THR A 44 13.26 5.88 0.01
N LEU A 45 13.23 6.30 -1.25
CA LEU A 45 12.44 5.65 -2.32
C LEU A 45 13.27 4.60 -3.09
N ASN A 46 14.42 4.18 -2.55
CA ASN A 46 15.17 3.05 -3.09
C ASN A 46 14.46 1.73 -2.72
N PRO A 47 13.94 0.95 -3.68
CA PRO A 47 13.23 -0.30 -3.39
C PRO A 47 14.08 -1.33 -2.66
N LEU A 48 15.41 -1.32 -2.88
CA LEU A 48 16.33 -2.24 -2.21
C LEU A 48 16.37 -2.04 -0.68
N ALA A 49 16.06 -0.84 -0.20
CA ALA A 49 16.01 -0.55 1.23
C ALA A 49 14.77 -1.14 1.92
N HIS A 50 13.75 -1.53 1.14
CA HIS A 50 12.45 -2.03 1.64
C HIS A 50 12.21 -3.50 1.30
N LEU A 51 13.08 -4.12 0.53
CA LEU A 51 12.97 -5.53 0.18
C LEU A 51 13.46 -6.43 1.31
N ASP A 52 12.68 -7.47 1.59
CA ASP A 52 13.11 -8.63 2.35
C ASP A 52 13.61 -9.69 1.37
N PRO A 53 14.88 -10.14 1.44
CA PRO A 53 15.40 -11.19 0.57
C PRO A 53 14.59 -12.49 0.64
N LEU A 54 14.08 -12.85 1.82
CA LEU A 54 13.22 -14.02 1.99
C LEU A 54 11.84 -13.77 1.39
N GLY A 55 11.27 -12.58 1.63
CA GLY A 55 10.01 -12.17 1.02
C GLY A 55 10.06 -12.17 -0.52
N LEU A 56 11.18 -11.71 -1.10
CA LEU A 56 11.42 -11.74 -2.54
C LEU A 56 11.57 -13.17 -3.07
N LEU A 57 12.27 -14.04 -2.34
CA LEU A 57 12.39 -15.46 -2.69
C LEU A 57 11.02 -16.16 -2.68
N MET A 58 10.21 -15.90 -1.65
CA MET A 58 8.86 -16.43 -1.54
C MET A 58 7.96 -15.90 -2.66
N LEU A 59 8.10 -14.62 -3.05
CA LEU A 59 7.37 -14.07 -4.18
C LEU A 59 7.65 -14.85 -5.47
N TRP A 60 8.90 -15.26 -5.67
CA TRP A 60 9.30 -16.03 -6.85
C TRP A 60 8.82 -17.48 -6.82
N LEU A 61 8.90 -18.14 -5.65
CA LEU A 61 8.55 -19.57 -5.50
C LEU A 61 7.05 -19.82 -5.38
N VAL A 62 6.35 -19.03 -4.55
CA VAL A 62 4.95 -19.27 -4.16
C VAL A 62 4.02 -18.11 -4.50
N ARG A 63 4.51 -17.08 -5.21
CA ARG A 63 3.73 -15.90 -5.64
C ARG A 63 3.17 -15.07 -4.49
N PHE A 64 3.79 -15.18 -3.32
CA PHE A 64 3.49 -14.39 -2.15
C PHE A 64 4.79 -13.91 -1.53
N GLY A 65 4.91 -12.61 -1.27
CA GLY A 65 6.09 -12.03 -0.65
C GLY A 65 5.71 -10.80 0.15
N TRP A 66 6.59 -10.38 1.04
CA TRP A 66 6.41 -9.22 1.91
C TRP A 66 7.60 -8.27 1.80
N ALA A 67 7.36 -7.00 2.13
CA ALA A 67 8.41 -6.02 2.31
C ALA A 67 9.06 -6.18 3.70
N LYS A 68 10.29 -5.70 3.83
CA LYS A 68 10.98 -5.62 5.11
C LYS A 68 10.39 -4.44 5.90
N PRO A 69 9.65 -4.68 7.00
CA PRO A 69 8.87 -3.64 7.65
C PRO A 69 9.74 -2.50 8.17
N VAL A 70 9.17 -1.29 8.17
CA VAL A 70 9.80 -0.10 8.76
C VAL A 70 9.75 -0.16 10.29
N PRO A 71 10.90 -0.04 10.98
CA PRO A 71 10.93 0.00 12.44
C PRO A 71 10.37 1.35 12.93
N ILE A 72 9.34 1.28 13.78
CA ILE A 72 8.70 2.45 14.40
C ILE A 72 8.83 2.30 15.91
N ASN A 73 9.21 3.38 16.59
CA ASN A 73 9.24 3.46 18.04
C ASN A 73 8.11 4.38 18.55
N PRO A 74 7.02 3.80 19.07
CA PRO A 74 5.84 4.56 19.50
C PRO A 74 6.08 5.49 20.70
N ASN A 75 7.22 5.39 21.38
CA ASN A 75 7.54 6.24 22.53
C ASN A 75 7.85 7.69 22.12
N TYR A 76 8.27 7.91 20.87
CA TYR A 76 8.53 9.25 20.34
C TYR A 76 7.27 9.98 19.87
N LEU A 77 6.21 9.26 19.53
CA LEU A 77 5.01 9.83 18.92
C LEU A 77 4.18 10.64 19.93
N ARG A 78 3.83 11.89 19.58
CA ARG A 78 3.06 12.82 20.41
C ARG A 78 1.92 13.47 19.62
N PRO A 79 0.63 13.23 19.97
CA PRO A 79 0.12 12.24 20.92
C PRO A 79 0.29 10.79 20.42
N ARG A 80 0.69 9.86 21.31
CA ARG A 80 1.05 8.48 20.94
C ARG A 80 0.00 7.75 20.10
N ARG A 81 -1.26 7.71 20.58
CA ARG A 81 -2.34 6.98 19.91
C ARG A 81 -2.63 7.51 18.52
N ALA A 82 -2.82 8.83 18.42
CA ALA A 82 -3.06 9.50 17.15
C ALA A 82 -1.87 9.30 16.19
N GLY A 83 -0.63 9.39 16.70
CA GLY A 83 0.56 9.15 15.92
C GLY A 83 0.63 7.73 15.36
N LEU A 84 0.32 6.71 16.17
CA LEU A 84 0.29 5.32 15.70
C LEU A 84 -0.78 5.08 14.63
N ILE A 85 -1.97 5.68 14.78
CA ILE A 85 -3.02 5.63 13.77
C ILE A 85 -2.57 6.30 12.48
N LEU A 86 -2.03 7.51 12.55
CA LEU A 86 -1.56 8.26 11.38
C LEU A 86 -0.43 7.52 10.66
N VAL A 87 0.53 6.97 11.40
CA VAL A 87 1.61 6.16 10.81
C VAL A 87 1.03 4.92 10.15
N SER A 88 0.13 4.18 10.80
CA SER A 88 -0.47 2.96 10.24
C SER A 88 -1.31 3.25 8.98
N LEU A 89 -1.99 4.40 8.92
CA LEU A 89 -2.75 4.80 7.73
C LEU A 89 -1.87 5.39 6.61
N ALA A 90 -0.63 5.82 6.92
CA ALA A 90 0.24 6.49 5.96
C ALA A 90 0.54 5.65 4.73
N GLY A 91 0.87 4.37 4.91
CA GLY A 91 1.16 3.46 3.81
C GLY A 91 -0.05 3.26 2.89
N ALA A 92 -1.22 2.95 3.45
CA ALA A 92 -2.45 2.78 2.68
C ALA A 92 -2.85 4.08 1.97
N GLY A 93 -2.76 5.22 2.65
CA GLY A 93 -3.05 6.53 2.07
C GLY A 93 -2.12 6.90 0.91
N ALA A 94 -0.82 6.63 1.04
CA ALA A 94 0.16 6.87 -0.03
C ALA A 94 -0.08 5.98 -1.25
N ASN A 95 -0.52 4.74 -1.03
CA ASN A 95 -0.90 3.86 -2.13
C ASN A 95 -2.15 4.37 -2.86
N VAL A 96 -3.19 4.79 -2.13
CA VAL A 96 -4.38 5.39 -2.76
C VAL A 96 -4.01 6.62 -3.59
N LEU A 97 -3.16 7.50 -3.05
CA LEU A 97 -2.68 8.68 -3.78
C LEU A 97 -1.87 8.29 -5.03
N THR A 98 -1.02 7.28 -4.92
CA THR A 98 -0.22 6.79 -6.05
C THR A 98 -1.10 6.19 -7.13
N ALA A 99 -2.09 5.36 -6.76
CA ALA A 99 -3.07 4.82 -7.69
C ALA A 99 -3.84 5.92 -8.43
N LEU A 100 -4.25 6.99 -7.72
CA LEU A 100 -4.90 8.16 -8.32
C LEU A 100 -4.00 8.81 -9.38
N VAL A 101 -2.74 9.08 -9.06
CA VAL A 101 -1.78 9.69 -10.01
C VAL A 101 -1.55 8.81 -11.22
N LEU A 102 -1.31 7.50 -11.02
CA LEU A 102 -1.09 6.55 -12.11
C LEU A 102 -2.32 6.45 -13.03
N LEU A 103 -3.53 6.47 -12.46
CA LEU A 103 -4.77 6.46 -13.23
C LEU A 103 -4.95 7.74 -14.07
N ILE A 104 -4.56 8.91 -13.56
CA ILE A 104 -4.54 10.16 -14.35
C ILE A 104 -3.58 10.03 -15.54
N LEU A 105 -2.37 9.49 -15.32
CA LEU A 105 -1.38 9.31 -16.40
C LEU A 105 -1.90 8.38 -17.50
N LEU A 106 -2.62 7.32 -17.12
CA LEU A 106 -3.26 6.39 -18.06
C LEU A 106 -4.39 7.09 -18.85
N LYS A 107 -5.27 7.84 -18.18
CA LYS A 107 -6.38 8.56 -18.84
C LYS A 107 -5.93 9.66 -19.77
N LEU A 108 -4.89 10.40 -19.39
CA LEU A 108 -4.28 11.43 -20.24
C LEU A 108 -3.46 10.85 -21.38
N GLN A 109 -3.38 9.51 -21.48
CA GLN A 109 -2.73 8.84 -22.61
C GLN A 109 -1.24 9.21 -22.76
N VAL A 110 -0.61 9.66 -21.68
CA VAL A 110 0.80 10.11 -21.65
C VAL A 110 1.75 8.97 -22.04
N LEU A 111 1.32 7.72 -21.85
CA LEU A 111 2.12 6.51 -22.04
C LEU A 111 1.78 5.73 -23.31
N LEU A 112 0.91 6.26 -24.18
CA LEU A 112 0.48 5.54 -25.40
C LEU A 112 1.61 5.20 -26.38
N PHE A 113 2.74 5.90 -26.27
CA PHE A 113 3.90 5.66 -27.13
C PHE A 113 4.72 4.43 -26.72
N ASN A 114 4.42 3.79 -25.58
CA ASN A 114 5.12 2.61 -25.10
C ASN A 114 4.17 1.64 -24.34
N GLU A 115 3.70 0.62 -25.06
CA GLU A 115 2.76 -0.39 -24.52
C GLU A 115 3.30 -1.12 -23.28
N GLY A 116 4.60 -1.40 -23.24
CA GLY A 116 5.25 -2.04 -22.09
C GLY A 116 5.22 -1.16 -20.84
N LEU A 117 5.51 0.12 -20.99
CA LEU A 117 5.44 1.08 -19.89
C LEU A 117 4.00 1.30 -19.40
N ALA A 118 3.04 1.39 -20.33
CA ALA A 118 1.62 1.49 -19.99
C ALA A 118 1.16 0.28 -19.15
N SER A 119 1.59 -0.93 -19.53
CA SER A 119 1.31 -2.16 -18.78
C SER A 119 1.90 -2.16 -17.37
N ILE A 120 3.13 -1.66 -17.18
CA ILE A 120 3.74 -1.53 -15.85
C ILE A 120 2.95 -0.55 -15.00
N VAL A 121 2.55 0.59 -15.56
CA VAL A 121 1.80 1.62 -14.85
C VAL A 121 0.40 1.15 -14.46
N GLU A 122 -0.28 0.42 -15.34
CA GLU A 122 -1.56 -0.22 -15.03
C GLU A 122 -1.43 -1.25 -13.90
N LEU A 123 -0.43 -2.12 -13.98
CA LEU A 123 -0.15 -3.08 -12.90
C LEU A 123 0.20 -2.37 -11.58
N ALA A 124 0.97 -1.29 -11.65
CA ALA A 124 1.36 -0.52 -10.48
C ALA A 124 0.14 0.17 -9.84
N MET A 125 -0.79 0.68 -10.65
CA MET A 125 -2.07 1.24 -10.19
C MET A 125 -2.86 0.18 -9.43
N TRP A 126 -3.05 -1.01 -10.02
CA TRP A 126 -3.75 -2.11 -9.36
C TRP A 126 -3.06 -2.57 -8.09
N TYR A 127 -1.74 -2.74 -8.08
CA TYR A 127 -1.01 -3.13 -6.87
C TYR A 127 -1.14 -2.10 -5.75
N ASN A 128 -1.13 -0.81 -6.07
CA ASN A 128 -1.37 0.22 -5.07
C ASN A 128 -2.80 0.14 -4.50
N ILE A 129 -3.83 -0.06 -5.33
CA ILE A 129 -5.21 -0.25 -4.86
C ILE A 129 -5.31 -1.48 -3.96
N PHE A 130 -4.80 -2.64 -4.42
CA PHE A 130 -4.86 -3.88 -3.64
C PHE A 130 -4.08 -3.77 -2.34
N LEU A 131 -2.88 -3.18 -2.35
CA LEU A 131 -2.05 -3.04 -1.16
C LEU A 131 -2.66 -2.05 -0.15
N ALA A 132 -3.36 -1.01 -0.62
CA ALA A 132 -4.11 -0.11 0.24
C ALA A 132 -5.26 -0.84 0.95
N VAL A 133 -6.12 -1.54 0.19
CA VAL A 133 -7.28 -2.25 0.77
C VAL A 133 -6.82 -3.40 1.65
N PHE A 134 -5.84 -4.18 1.21
CA PHE A 134 -5.32 -5.32 1.95
C PHE A 134 -4.76 -4.89 3.31
N ASN A 135 -3.94 -3.83 3.37
CA ASN A 135 -3.39 -3.36 4.64
C ASN A 135 -4.44 -2.72 5.56
N LEU A 136 -5.65 -2.42 5.10
CA LEU A 136 -6.75 -1.95 5.95
C LEU A 136 -7.57 -3.09 6.57
N ILE A 137 -7.34 -4.34 6.19
CA ILE A 137 -7.97 -5.50 6.83
C ILE A 137 -7.49 -5.58 8.29
N PRO A 138 -8.38 -5.68 9.29
CA PRO A 138 -8.02 -5.63 10.70
C PRO A 138 -7.49 -6.97 11.24
N ILE A 139 -6.47 -7.53 10.58
CA ILE A 139 -5.82 -8.80 10.96
C ILE A 139 -4.31 -8.56 11.06
N PRO A 140 -3.68 -8.81 12.22
CA PRO A 140 -2.22 -8.68 12.34
C PRO A 140 -1.50 -9.58 11.32
N PRO A 141 -0.38 -9.12 10.72
CA PRO A 141 0.37 -7.91 11.05
C PRO A 141 -0.05 -6.64 10.27
N LEU A 142 -1.19 -6.66 9.58
CA LEU A 142 -1.64 -5.59 8.68
C LEU A 142 -1.91 -4.28 9.45
N ASP A 143 -1.77 -3.15 8.78
CA ASP A 143 -1.88 -1.84 9.46
C ASP A 143 -3.27 -1.57 10.03
N GLY A 144 -4.32 -2.12 9.41
CA GLY A 144 -5.69 -2.02 9.87
C GLY A 144 -5.88 -2.58 11.28
N SER A 145 -5.12 -3.62 11.67
CA SER A 145 -5.20 -4.15 13.04
C SER A 145 -4.56 -3.20 14.05
N LYS A 146 -3.50 -2.48 13.66
CA LYS A 146 -2.85 -1.47 14.51
C LYS A 146 -3.77 -0.26 14.70
N VAL A 147 -4.42 0.19 13.62
CA VAL A 147 -5.45 1.25 13.67
C VAL A 147 -6.58 0.84 14.61
N LEU A 148 -7.13 -0.37 14.42
CA LEU A 148 -8.20 -0.89 15.28
C LEU A 148 -7.77 -0.95 16.74
N ALA A 149 -6.58 -1.46 17.05
CA ALA A 149 -6.06 -1.55 18.42
C ALA A 149 -5.98 -0.18 19.11
N GLU A 150 -5.59 0.87 18.40
CA GLU A 150 -5.45 2.22 18.96
C GLU A 150 -6.78 2.98 19.10
N LEU A 151 -7.79 2.62 18.30
CA LEU A 151 -9.16 3.14 18.42
C LEU A 151 -9.93 2.50 19.58
N LEU A 152 -9.57 1.28 19.98
CA LEU A 152 -10.26 0.55 21.04
C LEU A 152 -9.95 1.09 22.45
N PRO A 153 -10.89 0.91 23.41
CA PRO A 153 -10.61 1.12 24.83
C PRO A 153 -9.43 0.24 25.29
N ARG A 154 -8.63 0.73 26.25
CA ARG A 154 -7.39 0.06 26.70
C ARG A 154 -7.58 -1.41 27.07
N ARG A 155 -8.72 -1.76 27.69
CA ARG A 155 -9.04 -3.14 28.08
C ARG A 155 -9.21 -4.04 26.85
N THR A 156 -10.03 -3.62 25.89
CA THR A 156 -10.28 -4.38 24.66
C THR A 156 -9.03 -4.46 23.77
N ALA A 157 -8.25 -3.38 23.71
CA ALA A 157 -6.96 -3.40 23.01
C ALA A 157 -5.99 -4.43 23.62
N TYR A 158 -5.97 -4.56 24.95
CA TYR A 158 -5.16 -5.58 25.64
C TYR A 158 -5.64 -7.00 25.36
N GLU A 159 -6.94 -7.22 25.28
CA GLU A 159 -7.50 -8.53 24.88
C GLU A 159 -7.16 -8.88 23.44
N LEU A 160 -7.26 -7.91 22.52
CA LEU A 160 -6.89 -8.09 21.12
C LEU A 160 -5.39 -8.41 20.97
N ALA A 161 -4.52 -7.75 21.74
CA ALA A 161 -3.08 -8.00 21.73
C ALA A 161 -2.71 -9.46 22.09
N ARG A 162 -3.55 -10.17 22.86
CA ARG A 162 -3.34 -11.60 23.15
C ARG A 162 -3.44 -12.49 21.90
N TRP A 163 -4.14 -12.03 20.87
CA TRP A 163 -4.33 -12.74 19.61
C TRP A 163 -3.32 -12.35 18.53
N GLU A 164 -2.56 -11.27 18.73
CA GLU A 164 -1.57 -10.77 17.77
C GLU A 164 -0.58 -11.84 17.27
N PRO A 165 -0.04 -12.75 18.11
CA PRO A 165 0.87 -13.80 17.65
C PRO A 165 0.24 -14.80 16.65
N TYR A 166 -1.07 -15.00 16.72
CA TYR A 166 -1.80 -15.91 15.81
C TYR A 166 -2.19 -15.22 14.49
N GLY A 167 -2.16 -13.88 14.44
CA GLY A 167 -2.57 -13.09 13.28
C GLY A 167 -1.90 -13.52 11.97
N PRO A 168 -0.56 -13.64 11.89
CA PRO A 168 0.12 -14.07 10.67
C PRO A 168 -0.33 -15.45 10.18
N VAL A 169 -0.56 -16.41 11.08
CA VAL A 169 -1.02 -17.75 10.73
C VAL A 169 -2.46 -17.70 10.21
N ILE A 170 -3.34 -16.95 10.89
CA ILE A 170 -4.71 -16.73 10.43
C ILE A 170 -4.71 -16.10 9.03
N LEU A 171 -3.90 -15.08 8.80
CA LEU A 171 -3.78 -14.41 7.51
C LEU A 171 -3.32 -15.36 6.40
N ILE A 172 -2.30 -16.19 6.65
CA ILE A 172 -1.82 -17.19 5.70
C ILE A 172 -2.92 -18.21 5.37
N VAL A 173 -3.65 -18.71 6.37
CA VAL A 173 -4.77 -19.65 6.15
C VAL A 173 -5.87 -18.99 5.32
N LEU A 174 -6.25 -17.75 5.63
CA LEU A 174 -7.26 -17.02 4.86
C LEU A 174 -6.84 -16.77 3.41
N LEU A 175 -5.55 -16.48 3.18
CA LEU A 175 -4.99 -16.32 1.84
C LEU A 175 -5.00 -17.63 1.07
N TYR A 176 -4.57 -18.73 1.71
CA TYR A 176 -4.53 -20.06 1.10
C TYR A 176 -5.92 -20.56 0.72
N LEU A 177 -6.92 -20.34 1.58
CA LEU A 177 -8.31 -20.69 1.31
C LEU A 177 -9.00 -19.73 0.34
N GLY A 178 -8.34 -18.64 -0.08
CA GLY A 178 -8.93 -17.61 -0.94
C GLY A 178 -10.01 -16.77 -0.28
N LEU A 179 -10.21 -16.89 1.04
CA LEU A 179 -11.26 -16.16 1.77
C LEU A 179 -11.02 -14.65 1.80
N THR A 180 -9.76 -14.22 1.75
CA THR A 180 -9.43 -12.79 1.65
C THR A 180 -9.99 -12.15 0.39
N SER A 181 -10.11 -12.88 -0.71
CA SER A 181 -10.62 -12.37 -1.98
C SER A 181 -12.09 -11.93 -1.91
N ILE A 182 -12.88 -12.58 -1.05
CA ILE A 182 -14.30 -12.27 -0.82
C ILE A 182 -14.47 -10.83 -0.31
N ILE A 183 -13.52 -10.36 0.50
CA ILE A 183 -13.51 -9.00 1.06
C ILE A 183 -12.69 -8.06 0.17
N LEU A 184 -11.53 -8.51 -0.30
CA LEU A 184 -10.56 -7.68 -1.01
C LEU A 184 -11.08 -7.22 -2.37
N LEU A 185 -11.67 -8.12 -3.17
CA LEU A 185 -12.13 -7.80 -4.53
C LEU A 185 -13.25 -6.75 -4.58
N PRO A 186 -14.34 -6.85 -3.79
CA PRO A 186 -15.39 -5.82 -3.83
C PRO A 186 -14.87 -4.47 -3.32
N LEU A 187 -14.03 -4.44 -2.29
CA LEU A 187 -13.45 -3.20 -1.77
C LEU A 187 -12.46 -2.56 -2.75
N ALA A 188 -11.59 -3.36 -3.38
CA ALA A 188 -10.69 -2.87 -4.42
C ALA A 188 -11.45 -2.35 -5.64
N SER A 189 -12.51 -3.05 -6.05
CA SER A 189 -13.38 -2.62 -7.15
C SER A 189 -14.08 -1.31 -6.81
N TRP A 190 -14.64 -1.20 -5.60
CA TRP A 190 -15.26 0.03 -5.13
C TRP A 190 -14.26 1.20 -5.09
N LEU A 191 -13.07 0.99 -4.53
CA LEU A 191 -12.03 2.01 -4.49
C LEU A 191 -11.61 2.42 -5.91
N TYR A 192 -11.43 1.48 -6.82
CA TYR A 192 -11.16 1.76 -8.22
C TYR A 192 -12.26 2.64 -8.85
N GLN A 193 -13.54 2.31 -8.64
CA GLN A 193 -14.65 3.11 -9.17
C GLN A 193 -14.64 4.53 -8.62
N VAL A 194 -14.40 4.71 -7.31
CA VAL A 194 -14.25 6.03 -6.69
C VAL A 194 -13.11 6.81 -7.33
N LEU A 195 -11.92 6.22 -7.44
CA LEU A 195 -10.76 6.86 -8.08
C LEU A 195 -11.04 7.17 -9.55
N TYR A 196 -11.73 6.29 -10.26
CA TYR A 196 -12.11 6.49 -11.65
C TYR A 196 -13.05 7.69 -11.81
N SER A 197 -14.11 7.80 -11.00
CA SER A 197 -15.01 8.95 -11.03
C SER A 197 -14.31 10.25 -10.64
N VAL A 198 -13.45 10.23 -9.62
CA VAL A 198 -12.66 11.41 -9.21
C VAL A 198 -11.73 11.86 -10.34
N THR A 199 -11.04 10.93 -11.00
CA THR A 199 -10.16 11.27 -12.12
C THR A 199 -10.91 11.76 -13.35
N ASP A 200 -12.13 11.27 -13.62
CA ASP A 200 -12.98 11.82 -14.68
C ASP A 200 -13.31 13.30 -14.40
N LEU A 201 -13.70 13.63 -13.17
CA LEU A 201 -13.98 15.02 -12.80
C LEU A 201 -12.75 15.92 -12.97
N ILE A 202 -11.56 15.43 -12.59
CA ILE A 202 -10.29 16.17 -12.73
C ILE A 202 -9.95 16.37 -14.20
N VAL A 203 -9.95 15.30 -15.01
CA VAL A 203 -9.54 15.34 -16.43
C VAL A 203 -10.57 16.09 -17.27
N PHE A 204 -11.86 15.79 -17.14
CA PHE A 204 -12.92 16.50 -17.85
C PHE A 204 -12.96 17.97 -17.46
N GLY A 205 -12.86 18.28 -16.16
CA GLY A 205 -12.79 19.67 -15.68
C GLY A 205 -11.58 20.42 -16.22
N PHE A 206 -10.43 19.77 -16.34
CA PHE A 206 -9.23 20.33 -16.94
C PHE A 206 -9.39 20.59 -18.45
N LEU A 207 -9.87 19.58 -19.21
CA LEU A 207 -10.10 19.70 -20.66
C LEU A 207 -11.14 20.77 -20.98
N TYR A 208 -12.25 20.82 -20.23
CA TYR A 208 -13.29 21.83 -20.37
C TYR A 208 -12.74 23.26 -20.18
N ARG A 209 -11.87 23.46 -19.18
CA ARG A 209 -11.20 24.77 -18.95
C ARG A 209 -10.26 25.18 -20.08
N ILE A 210 -9.64 24.22 -20.77
CA ILE A 210 -8.80 24.51 -21.95
C ILE A 210 -9.67 24.88 -23.14
N LEU A 211 -10.73 24.13 -23.39
CA LEU A 211 -11.61 24.33 -24.55
C LEU A 211 -12.37 25.66 -24.50
N LEU A 212 -12.74 26.15 -23.32
CA LEU A 212 -13.40 27.47 -23.15
C LEU A 212 -12.43 28.67 -23.14
N ARG A 213 -11.11 28.44 -23.21
CA ARG A 213 -10.12 29.51 -23.34
C ARG A 213 -9.82 29.86 -24.81
N PHE A 214 -10.48 29.21 -25.75
CA PHE A 214 -10.53 29.53 -27.17
C PHE A 214 -11.97 29.91 -27.55
#